data_AF-A0A109LIC9-F1
#
_entry.id   AF-A0A109LIC9-F1
#
_cell.length_a   1.000
_cell.length_b   1.000
_cell.length_c   1.000
_cell.angle_alpha   90.00
_cell.angle_beta   90.00
_cell.angle_gamma   90.00
#
_symmetry.space_group_name_H-M   'P 1'
#
loop_
_entity.id
_entity.type
_entity.pdbx_description
1 polymer ?
#
loop_
_entity_poly.entity_id
_entity_poly.type
_entity_poly.pdbx_seq_one_letter_code
_entity_poly.pdbx_strand_id
1 'polypeptide(L)'
;MTRTHEIRPDLDEGIDRKVLTQLRARFMTLNQGRMSRAVEGLTPRQQSVLALLPLFFHVNHPLLPGYVSSSTPAGLSNFEPDAQTLADAQRLTRSFSYKPRHGNPPTPIHGLFLMGSLGTLAQADQSDMDVWVCHAPDLSETELAELRKKCQLLETWALGMGAEAHFFLIDPTRFVLGDRDTQLSSDDCGTTQHYLLLDEFYRTAIWLAGRTPIWWLVPVYEESRYAEFTHTLVSKRFIRTDETLDLGHLAHIPPGEFIGAGLWQLFKGIESPYKSVLKLLLTEVYAANTRTCAA
;
A
#
# COMPACT_ATOMS: atom_id res chain seq x y z
N MET A 1 -25.28 22.85 1.17
CA MET A 1 -24.43 22.24 0.12
C MET A 1 -23.23 23.15 -0.12
N THR A 2 -22.13 22.90 0.58
CA THR A 2 -20.85 23.55 0.29
C THR A 2 -20.37 23.03 -1.07
N ARG A 3 -20.37 23.89 -2.09
CA ARG A 3 -19.75 23.58 -3.39
C ARG A 3 -18.28 23.28 -3.12
N THR A 4 -17.90 22.01 -3.17
CA THR A 4 -16.50 21.62 -3.13
C THR A 4 -15.91 22.02 -4.48
N HIS A 5 -15.19 23.15 -4.52
CA HIS A 5 -14.49 23.55 -5.73
C HIS A 5 -13.51 22.43 -6.14
N GLU A 6 -13.55 22.08 -7.42
CA GLU A 6 -12.61 21.15 -8.03
C GLU A 6 -11.21 21.76 -7.97
N ILE A 7 -10.25 21.01 -7.44
CA ILE A 7 -8.85 21.44 -7.37
C ILE A 7 -8.19 20.96 -8.66
N ARG A 8 -7.71 21.89 -9.49
CA ARG A 8 -7.04 21.60 -10.77
C ARG A 8 -5.63 22.22 -10.76
N PRO A 9 -4.60 21.47 -10.32
CA PRO A 9 -3.22 21.90 -10.48
C PRO A 9 -2.84 21.89 -11.96
N ASP A 10 -2.45 23.04 -12.50
CA ASP A 10 -1.95 23.16 -13.88
C ASP A 10 -0.45 23.46 -13.84
N LEU A 11 0.34 22.70 -14.60
CA LEU A 11 1.77 22.92 -14.75
C LEU A 11 2.09 24.22 -15.49
N ASP A 12 1.24 24.59 -16.46
CA ASP A 12 1.45 25.72 -17.37
C ASP A 12 1.10 27.06 -16.69
N GLU A 13 0.12 27.06 -15.78
CA GLU A 13 -0.23 28.22 -14.94
C GLU A 13 0.58 28.30 -13.63
N GLY A 14 1.31 27.23 -13.30
CA GLY A 14 2.14 27.08 -12.10
C GLY A 14 1.43 26.37 -10.95
N ILE A 15 2.13 25.44 -10.30
CA ILE A 15 1.59 24.65 -9.19
C ILE A 15 1.75 25.38 -7.86
N ASP A 16 0.64 25.66 -7.16
CA ASP A 16 0.66 26.12 -5.76
C ASP A 16 0.90 24.95 -4.80
N ARG A 17 1.92 25.06 -3.93
CA ARG A 17 2.18 24.09 -2.85
C ARG A 17 1.00 23.91 -1.91
N LYS A 18 0.16 24.96 -1.72
CA LYS A 18 -1.06 24.86 -0.92
C LYS A 18 -2.06 23.91 -1.55
N VAL A 19 -2.18 23.92 -2.87
CA VAL A 19 -3.06 23.02 -3.64
C VAL A 19 -2.62 21.57 -3.45
N LEU A 20 -1.33 21.26 -3.60
CA LEU A 20 -0.80 19.91 -3.35
C LEU A 20 -1.02 19.46 -1.89
N THR A 21 -0.83 20.37 -0.94
CA THR A 21 -1.09 20.11 0.49
C THR A 21 -2.56 19.77 0.73
N GLN A 22 -3.48 20.49 0.08
CA GLN A 22 -4.92 20.26 0.18
C GLN A 22 -5.32 18.92 -0.44
N LEU A 23 -4.73 18.55 -1.59
CA LEU A 23 -4.94 17.24 -2.21
C LEU A 23 -4.49 16.12 -1.27
N ARG A 24 -3.25 16.19 -0.74
CA ARG A 24 -2.75 15.24 0.25
C ARG A 24 -3.68 15.13 1.46
N ALA A 25 -4.15 16.27 2.00
CA ALA A 25 -5.07 16.27 3.13
C ALA A 25 -6.39 15.54 2.83
N ARG A 26 -6.97 15.69 1.62
CA ARG A 26 -8.17 14.95 1.21
C ARG A 26 -7.94 13.44 1.20
N PHE A 27 -6.81 12.98 0.67
CA PHE A 27 -6.45 11.56 0.70
C PHE A 27 -6.26 11.05 2.14
N MET A 28 -5.60 11.84 3.00
CA MET A 28 -5.44 11.48 4.41
C MET A 28 -6.78 11.38 5.15
N THR A 29 -7.74 12.26 4.87
CA THR A 29 -9.10 12.17 5.41
C THR A 29 -9.80 10.89 4.96
N LEU A 30 -9.71 10.55 3.67
CA LEU A 30 -10.27 9.30 3.14
C LEU A 30 -9.62 8.07 3.77
N ASN A 31 -8.28 8.08 3.90
CA ASN A 31 -7.52 7.02 4.54
C ASN A 31 -7.94 6.81 5.99
N GLN A 32 -8.13 7.90 6.75
CA GLN A 32 -8.61 7.84 8.13
C GLN A 32 -10.01 7.22 8.22
N GLY A 33 -10.92 7.58 7.31
CA GLY A 33 -12.25 6.97 7.22
C GLY A 33 -12.19 5.46 6.96
N ARG A 34 -11.34 5.04 6.00
CA ARG A 34 -11.12 3.61 5.72
C ARG A 34 -10.50 2.87 6.89
N MET A 35 -9.51 3.47 7.56
CA MET A 35 -8.88 2.90 8.75
C MET A 35 -9.89 2.71 9.88
N SER A 36 -10.73 3.72 10.17
CA SER A 36 -11.80 3.61 11.17
C SER A 36 -12.74 2.44 10.84
N ARG A 37 -13.16 2.35 9.57
CA ARG A 37 -14.02 1.26 9.11
C ARG A 37 -13.36 -0.11 9.20
N ALA A 38 -12.07 -0.20 8.87
CA ALA A 38 -11.30 -1.41 8.97
C ALA A 38 -11.28 -1.90 10.43
N VAL A 39 -10.92 -1.02 11.37
CA VAL A 39 -10.84 -1.30 12.81
C VAL A 39 -12.19 -1.72 13.38
N GLU A 40 -13.31 -1.09 12.98
CA GLU A 40 -14.67 -1.48 13.42
C GLU A 40 -14.99 -2.94 13.14
N GLY A 41 -14.53 -3.49 12.02
CA GLY A 41 -14.77 -4.88 11.64
C GLY A 41 -13.70 -5.86 12.14
N LEU A 42 -12.77 -5.43 12.99
CA LEU A 42 -11.73 -6.28 13.57
C LEU A 42 -11.97 -6.53 15.06
N THR A 43 -11.64 -7.73 15.52
CA THR A 43 -11.58 -8.05 16.95
C THR A 43 -10.47 -7.26 17.65
N PRO A 44 -10.52 -7.02 18.98
CA PRO A 44 -9.48 -6.27 19.68
C PRO A 44 -8.04 -6.82 19.49
N ARG A 45 -7.89 -8.14 19.34
CA ARG A 45 -6.58 -8.75 19.07
C ARG A 45 -6.09 -8.46 17.65
N GLN A 46 -6.97 -8.53 16.66
CA GLN A 46 -6.65 -8.18 15.27
C GLN A 46 -6.38 -6.66 15.12
N GLN A 47 -7.10 -5.81 15.85
CA GLN A 47 -6.80 -4.37 15.90
C GLN A 47 -5.38 -4.12 16.45
N SER A 48 -4.98 -4.88 17.48
CA SER A 48 -3.62 -4.81 18.04
C SER A 48 -2.56 -5.26 17.03
N VAL A 49 -2.85 -6.28 16.20
CA VAL A 49 -1.99 -6.68 15.08
C VAL A 49 -1.78 -5.51 14.14
N LEU A 50 -2.87 -4.96 13.60
CA LEU A 50 -2.83 -3.87 12.63
C LEU A 50 -2.07 -2.64 13.16
N ALA A 51 -2.32 -2.26 14.42
CA ALA A 51 -1.70 -1.08 15.04
C ALA A 51 -0.18 -1.24 15.25
N LEU A 52 0.31 -2.45 15.50
CA LEU A 52 1.73 -2.70 15.78
C LEU A 52 2.59 -2.97 14.54
N LEU A 53 1.99 -3.24 13.37
CA LEU A 53 2.74 -3.51 12.14
C LEU A 53 3.76 -2.42 11.80
N PRO A 54 3.42 -1.11 11.80
CA PRO A 54 4.41 -0.06 11.53
C PRO A 54 5.62 -0.10 12.47
N LEU A 55 5.39 -0.36 13.76
CA LEU A 55 6.47 -0.47 14.73
C LEU A 55 7.39 -1.66 14.43
N PHE A 56 6.83 -2.81 14.07
CA PHE A 56 7.63 -4.02 13.80
C PHE A 56 8.50 -3.88 12.56
N PHE A 57 8.08 -3.13 11.53
CA PHE A 57 8.95 -2.80 10.40
C PHE A 57 9.91 -1.64 10.69
N HIS A 58 9.57 -0.75 11.63
CA HIS A 58 10.45 0.35 12.03
C HIS A 58 11.58 -0.09 12.98
N VAL A 59 11.31 -1.01 13.91
CA VAL A 59 12.25 -1.45 14.95
C VAL A 59 12.66 -2.90 14.74
N ASN A 60 13.96 -3.15 14.61
CA ASN A 60 14.53 -4.50 14.67
C ASN A 60 15.02 -4.79 16.09
N HIS A 61 14.28 -5.58 16.88
CA HIS A 61 14.62 -5.86 18.27
C HIS A 61 14.30 -7.31 18.67
N PRO A 62 15.18 -8.04 19.38
CA PRO A 62 14.99 -9.47 19.72
C PRO A 62 13.72 -9.83 20.47
N LEU A 63 13.12 -8.88 21.18
CA LEU A 63 11.87 -9.08 21.91
C LEU A 63 10.61 -8.86 21.05
N LEU A 64 10.74 -8.23 19.88
CA LEU A 64 9.59 -7.94 19.03
C LEU A 64 9.35 -9.10 18.04
N PRO A 65 8.08 -9.38 17.71
CA PRO A 65 7.74 -10.27 16.61
C PRO A 65 8.45 -9.89 15.31
N GLY A 66 8.80 -10.90 14.51
CA GLY A 66 9.49 -10.69 13.23
C GLY A 66 11.01 -10.53 13.32
N TYR A 67 11.61 -10.55 14.51
CA TYR A 67 13.07 -10.51 14.63
C TYR A 67 13.73 -11.77 14.05
N VAL A 68 14.69 -11.58 13.13
CA VAL A 68 15.47 -12.66 12.52
C VAL A 68 16.93 -12.57 13.00
N SER A 69 17.57 -11.44 12.78
CA SER A 69 18.94 -11.16 13.23
C SER A 69 19.15 -9.65 13.43
N SER A 70 20.30 -9.23 13.94
CA SER A 70 20.61 -7.80 14.10
C SER A 70 20.80 -7.05 12.77
N SER A 71 21.05 -7.75 11.66
CA SER A 71 21.21 -7.17 10.33
C SER A 71 19.90 -7.00 9.57
N THR A 72 18.78 -7.51 10.11
CA THR A 72 17.51 -7.50 9.38
C THR A 72 17.04 -6.07 9.09
N PRO A 73 16.69 -5.75 7.83
CA PRO A 73 16.27 -4.42 7.46
C PRO A 73 15.13 -3.91 8.34
N ALA A 74 15.33 -2.70 8.88
CA ALA A 74 14.31 -1.98 9.63
C ALA A 74 14.54 -0.48 9.57
N GLY A 75 13.45 0.25 9.74
CA GLY A 75 13.40 1.69 9.59
C GLY A 75 12.36 2.03 8.54
N LEU A 76 11.19 2.40 9.04
CA LEU A 76 10.09 2.88 8.21
C LEU A 76 10.24 4.39 8.01
N SER A 77 10.21 4.82 6.75
CA SER A 77 10.35 6.23 6.36
C SER A 77 9.30 7.10 7.06
N ASN A 78 9.68 8.26 7.58
CA ASN A 78 8.76 9.24 8.18
C ASN A 78 7.80 8.68 9.26
N PHE A 79 8.20 7.61 9.95
CA PHE A 79 7.41 7.01 11.03
C PHE A 79 8.14 7.14 12.36
N GLU A 80 7.42 7.65 13.35
CA GLU A 80 7.82 7.66 14.75
C GLU A 80 6.67 7.07 15.57
N PRO A 81 6.92 6.09 16.45
CA PRO A 81 5.85 5.48 17.24
C PRO A 81 5.34 6.46 18.29
N ASP A 82 4.02 6.58 18.39
CA ASP A 82 3.38 7.38 19.43
C ASP A 82 3.34 6.65 20.78
N ALA A 83 2.94 7.36 21.83
CA ALA A 83 2.88 6.81 23.19
C ALA A 83 1.95 5.59 23.30
N GLN A 84 0.87 5.55 22.51
CA GLN A 84 -0.08 4.44 22.52
C GLN A 84 0.51 3.18 21.88
N THR A 85 1.16 3.33 20.72
CA THR A 85 1.90 2.27 20.03
C THR A 85 2.97 1.66 20.93
N LEU A 86 3.72 2.50 21.65
CA LEU A 86 4.74 2.04 22.59
C LEU A 86 4.13 1.31 23.79
N ALA A 87 3.01 1.80 24.33
CA ALA A 87 2.30 1.13 25.41
C ALA A 87 1.78 -0.25 24.98
N ASP A 88 1.26 -0.37 23.76
CA ASP A 88 0.77 -1.65 23.21
C ASP A 88 1.93 -2.64 22.95
N ALA A 89 3.07 -2.14 22.48
CA ALA A 89 4.28 -2.96 22.36
C ALA A 89 4.78 -3.48 23.73
N GLN A 90 4.70 -2.65 24.77
CA GLN A 90 5.06 -3.04 26.15
C GLN A 90 4.07 -4.02 26.78
N ARG A 91 2.78 -3.97 26.40
CA ARG A 91 1.80 -4.98 26.79
C ARG A 91 2.15 -6.34 26.21
N LEU A 92 2.70 -6.37 24.99
CA LEU A 92 3.17 -7.59 24.34
C LEU A 92 4.48 -8.09 24.95
N THR A 93 5.43 -7.18 25.21
CA THR A 93 6.75 -7.48 25.80
C THR A 93 7.14 -6.46 26.87
N ARG A 94 6.92 -6.79 28.16
CA ARG A 94 7.11 -5.83 29.28
C ARG A 94 8.53 -5.25 29.39
N SER A 95 9.54 -6.01 28.98
CA SER A 95 10.94 -5.58 29.00
C SER A 95 11.37 -4.78 27.77
N PHE A 96 10.49 -4.57 26.80
CA PHE A 96 10.78 -3.73 25.64
C PHE A 96 10.83 -2.25 26.03
N SER A 97 11.92 -1.60 25.64
CA SER A 97 12.11 -0.17 25.79
C SER A 97 12.53 0.39 24.44
N TYR A 98 11.71 1.28 23.89
CA TYR A 98 12.01 1.93 22.64
C TYR A 98 13.14 2.94 22.82
N LYS A 99 14.12 2.88 21.92
CA LYS A 99 15.21 3.84 21.82
C LYS A 99 15.10 4.52 20.47
N PRO A 100 14.79 5.83 20.43
CA PRO A 100 14.78 6.59 19.19
C PRO A 100 16.11 6.44 18.45
N ARG A 101 16.04 6.30 17.13
CA ARG A 101 17.25 6.22 16.31
C ARG A 101 17.78 7.64 16.13
N HIS A 102 18.99 7.91 16.61
CA HIS A 102 19.61 9.22 16.47
C HIS A 102 20.20 9.44 15.08
N GLY A 103 20.18 10.69 14.61
CA GLY A 103 20.72 11.08 13.29
C GLY A 103 19.70 10.92 12.17
N ASN A 104 20.18 10.61 10.96
CA ASN A 104 19.35 10.28 9.80
C ASN A 104 19.63 8.82 9.38
N PRO A 105 19.19 7.84 10.19
CA PRO A 105 19.49 6.44 9.93
C PRO A 105 18.81 5.97 8.64
N PRO A 106 19.34 4.93 7.97
CA PRO A 106 18.67 4.34 6.82
C PRO A 106 17.25 3.89 7.16
N THR A 107 16.30 4.24 6.28
CA THR A 107 14.90 3.81 6.32
C THR A 107 14.59 2.93 5.11
N PRO A 108 15.08 1.67 5.09
CA PRO A 108 14.94 0.77 3.95
C PRO A 108 13.49 0.38 3.66
N ILE A 109 12.57 0.59 4.60
CA ILE A 109 11.14 0.41 4.37
C ILE A 109 10.54 1.77 4.01
N HIS A 110 10.10 1.89 2.77
CA HIS A 110 9.55 3.13 2.22
C HIS A 110 8.08 3.33 2.61
N GLY A 111 7.26 2.28 2.60
CA GLY A 111 5.85 2.41 2.90
C GLY A 111 5.19 1.09 3.26
N LEU A 112 4.15 1.20 4.09
CA LEU A 112 3.28 0.09 4.45
C LEU A 112 1.84 0.43 4.06
N PHE A 113 1.23 -0.47 3.31
CA PHE A 113 -0.14 -0.31 2.85
C PHE A 113 -0.90 -1.60 3.09
N LEU A 114 -2.05 -1.49 3.74
CA LEU A 114 -3.02 -2.57 3.78
C LEU A 114 -3.85 -2.52 2.50
N MET A 115 -3.90 -3.64 1.80
CA MET A 115 -4.68 -3.88 0.60
C MET A 115 -5.82 -4.86 0.89
N GLY A 116 -6.69 -5.01 -0.11
CA GLY A 116 -7.79 -5.97 -0.07
C GLY A 116 -9.08 -5.35 0.45
N SER A 117 -9.86 -6.17 1.17
CA SER A 117 -11.25 -5.84 1.48
C SER A 117 -11.47 -5.07 2.78
N LEU A 118 -10.46 -4.93 3.65
CA LEU A 118 -10.58 -4.17 4.88
C LEU A 118 -10.84 -2.69 4.62
N GLY A 119 -11.74 -2.08 5.41
CA GLY A 119 -12.16 -0.69 5.25
C GLY A 119 -13.04 -0.42 4.03
N THR A 120 -13.43 -1.47 3.28
CA THR A 120 -14.32 -1.38 2.13
C THR A 120 -15.71 -1.96 2.42
N LEU A 121 -16.65 -1.80 1.48
CA LEU A 121 -17.96 -2.46 1.54
C LEU A 121 -17.87 -4.00 1.51
N ALA A 122 -16.74 -4.56 1.06
CA ALA A 122 -16.52 -6.00 0.95
C ALA A 122 -15.85 -6.62 2.18
N GLN A 123 -15.64 -5.85 3.26
CA GLN A 123 -15.08 -6.39 4.51
C GLN A 123 -16.08 -7.39 5.13
N ALA A 124 -15.55 -8.56 5.47
CA ALA A 124 -16.22 -9.63 6.20
C ALA A 124 -15.36 -10.11 7.37
N ASP A 125 -15.93 -10.84 8.32
CA ASP A 125 -15.23 -11.29 9.54
C ASP A 125 -13.97 -12.14 9.27
N GLN A 126 -13.92 -12.81 8.12
CA GLN A 126 -12.80 -13.63 7.64
C GLN A 126 -11.96 -12.89 6.59
N SER A 127 -11.84 -11.56 6.67
CA SER A 127 -11.01 -10.82 5.72
C SER A 127 -9.55 -10.81 6.16
N ASP A 128 -8.68 -11.26 5.27
CA ASP A 128 -7.24 -11.31 5.49
C ASP A 128 -6.62 -9.92 5.36
N MET A 129 -5.50 -9.70 6.05
CA MET A 129 -4.70 -8.49 5.99
C MET A 129 -3.58 -8.63 4.95
N ASP A 130 -3.84 -8.23 3.71
CA ASP A 130 -2.81 -8.17 2.68
C ASP A 130 -1.98 -6.89 2.85
N VAL A 131 -0.69 -7.00 3.19
CA VAL A 131 0.15 -5.84 3.49
C VAL A 131 1.27 -5.73 2.48
N TRP A 132 1.27 -4.63 1.72
CA TRP A 132 2.39 -4.25 0.88
C TRP A 132 3.47 -3.60 1.71
N VAL A 133 4.66 -4.19 1.65
CA VAL A 133 5.89 -3.70 2.27
C VAL A 133 6.76 -3.13 1.16
N CYS A 134 6.58 -1.85 0.89
CA CYS A 134 7.36 -1.15 -0.11
C CYS A 134 8.75 -0.87 0.45
N HIS A 135 9.79 -1.41 -0.17
CA HIS A 135 11.16 -1.30 0.31
C HIS A 135 12.06 -0.52 -0.67
N ALA A 136 13.29 -0.25 -0.23
CA ALA A 136 14.30 0.38 -1.05
C ALA A 136 14.82 -0.59 -2.13
N PRO A 137 15.03 -0.12 -3.37
CA PRO A 137 15.44 -0.98 -4.50
C PRO A 137 16.89 -1.47 -4.37
N ASP A 138 17.68 -0.86 -3.49
CA ASP A 138 19.09 -1.14 -3.27
C ASP A 138 19.36 -2.18 -2.16
N LEU A 139 18.31 -2.81 -1.60
CA LEU A 139 18.46 -3.94 -0.69
C LEU A 139 19.13 -5.12 -1.39
N SER A 140 20.19 -5.66 -0.78
CA SER A 140 20.85 -6.87 -1.25
C SER A 140 19.94 -8.11 -1.14
N GLU A 141 20.23 -9.16 -1.91
CA GLU A 141 19.51 -10.44 -1.81
C GLU A 141 19.51 -11.03 -0.39
N THR A 142 20.60 -10.83 0.37
CA THR A 142 20.68 -11.25 1.77
C THR A 142 19.71 -10.45 2.66
N GLU A 143 19.62 -9.15 2.46
CA GLU A 143 18.69 -8.28 3.19
C GLU A 143 17.23 -8.59 2.83
N LEU A 144 16.94 -8.82 1.54
CA LEU A 144 15.63 -9.26 1.07
C LEU A 144 15.25 -10.62 1.66
N ALA A 145 16.18 -11.57 1.74
CA ALA A 145 15.93 -12.86 2.36
C ALA A 145 15.62 -12.74 3.86
N GLU A 146 16.31 -11.87 4.60
CA GLU A 146 15.98 -11.60 6.00
C GLU A 146 14.64 -10.88 6.16
N LEU A 147 14.32 -9.93 5.28
CA LEU A 147 13.04 -9.23 5.29
C LEU A 147 11.87 -10.19 4.98
N ARG A 148 12.04 -11.12 4.03
CA ARG A 148 11.05 -12.20 3.75
C ARG A 148 10.85 -13.10 4.97
N LYS A 149 11.92 -13.51 5.65
CA LYS A 149 11.83 -14.30 6.90
C LYS A 149 11.12 -13.53 8.01
N LYS A 150 11.41 -12.23 8.14
CA LYS A 150 10.71 -11.35 9.08
C LYS A 150 9.21 -11.31 8.79
N CYS A 151 8.81 -11.15 7.53
CA CYS A 151 7.41 -11.24 7.11
C CYS A 151 6.77 -12.56 7.55
N GLN A 152 7.37 -13.71 7.25
CA GLN A 152 6.84 -15.04 7.65
C GLN A 152 6.65 -15.19 9.16
N LEU A 153 7.58 -14.66 9.96
CA LEU A 153 7.46 -14.65 11.41
C LEU A 153 6.33 -13.73 11.90
N LEU A 154 6.10 -12.61 11.20
CA LEU A 154 4.98 -11.71 11.48
C LEU A 154 3.63 -12.33 11.09
N GLU A 155 3.55 -13.10 9.99
CA GLU A 155 2.36 -13.86 9.60
C GLU A 155 2.01 -14.90 10.67
N THR A 156 3.01 -15.66 11.14
CA THR A 156 2.85 -16.65 12.21
C THR A 156 2.37 -15.98 13.51
N TRP A 157 2.95 -14.84 13.86
CA TRP A 157 2.55 -14.08 15.05
C TRP A 157 1.12 -13.53 14.92
N ALA A 158 0.77 -12.94 13.78
CA ALA A 158 -0.56 -12.41 13.49
C ALA A 158 -1.61 -13.53 13.57
N LEU A 159 -1.32 -14.70 13.01
CA LEU A 159 -2.19 -15.87 13.08
C LEU A 159 -2.42 -16.31 14.54
N GLY A 160 -1.37 -16.29 15.37
CA GLY A 160 -1.49 -16.53 16.83
C GLY A 160 -2.36 -15.50 17.57
N MET A 161 -2.52 -14.30 17.00
CA MET A 161 -3.42 -13.25 17.48
C MET A 161 -4.84 -13.34 16.87
N GLY A 162 -5.09 -14.32 16.00
CA GLY A 162 -6.36 -14.51 15.29
C GLY A 162 -6.53 -13.60 14.07
N ALA A 163 -5.45 -13.02 13.55
CA ALA A 163 -5.43 -12.26 12.31
C ALA A 163 -4.73 -13.08 11.21
N GLU A 164 -5.42 -13.36 10.11
CA GLU A 164 -4.75 -13.83 8.90
C GLU A 164 -4.12 -12.61 8.21
N ALA A 165 -2.80 -12.64 8.02
CA ALA A 165 -2.06 -11.55 7.40
C ALA A 165 -1.04 -12.14 6.42
N HIS A 166 -0.88 -11.47 5.28
CA HIS A 166 0.04 -11.86 4.21
C HIS A 166 0.87 -10.64 3.83
N PHE A 167 2.21 -10.76 3.82
CA PHE A 167 3.07 -9.61 3.50
C PHE A 167 3.75 -9.78 2.15
N PHE A 168 3.60 -8.76 1.30
CA PHE A 168 4.14 -8.73 -0.04
C PHE A 168 5.24 -7.68 -0.14
N LEU A 169 6.47 -8.11 -0.45
CA LEU A 169 7.57 -7.18 -0.69
C LEU A 169 7.41 -6.52 -2.06
N ILE A 170 7.42 -5.20 -2.08
CA ILE A 170 7.26 -4.41 -3.30
C ILE A 170 8.52 -3.55 -3.48
N ASP A 171 9.25 -3.78 -4.57
CA ASP A 171 10.21 -2.83 -5.11
C ASP A 171 9.44 -1.86 -6.03
N PRO A 172 9.25 -0.59 -5.65
CA PRO A 172 8.50 0.36 -6.45
C PRO A 172 9.13 0.59 -7.83
N THR A 173 10.46 0.56 -7.94
CA THR A 173 11.18 0.84 -9.19
C THR A 173 10.95 -0.30 -10.19
N ARG A 174 11.04 -1.55 -9.74
CA ARG A 174 10.72 -2.72 -10.57
C ARG A 174 9.24 -2.80 -10.89
N PHE A 175 8.37 -2.50 -9.91
CA PHE A 175 6.93 -2.52 -10.09
C PHE A 175 6.49 -1.60 -11.22
N VAL A 176 6.97 -0.35 -11.28
CA VAL A 176 6.65 0.61 -12.37
C VAL A 176 7.00 0.08 -13.76
N LEU A 177 8.08 -0.70 -13.88
CA LEU A 177 8.51 -1.29 -15.15
C LEU A 177 7.66 -2.49 -15.58
N GLY A 178 6.73 -2.94 -14.73
CA GLY A 178 5.98 -4.18 -14.93
C GLY A 178 6.78 -5.45 -14.64
N ASP A 179 8.03 -5.31 -14.15
CA ASP A 179 8.86 -6.44 -13.72
C ASP A 179 8.32 -6.98 -12.39
N ARG A 180 7.83 -8.22 -12.38
CA ARG A 180 7.30 -8.87 -11.18
C ARG A 180 8.25 -9.93 -10.61
N ASP A 181 8.38 -9.92 -9.29
CA ASP A 181 8.77 -11.10 -8.51
C ASP A 181 7.60 -12.09 -8.49
N THR A 182 7.88 -13.36 -8.78
CA THR A 182 6.92 -14.48 -8.83
C THR A 182 6.12 -14.71 -7.54
N GLN A 183 6.48 -14.04 -6.44
CA GLN A 183 5.82 -14.18 -5.12
C GLN A 183 4.51 -13.39 -4.98
N LEU A 184 4.23 -12.42 -5.86
CA LEU A 184 2.93 -11.72 -5.89
C LEU A 184 1.81 -12.56 -6.52
N SER A 185 2.17 -13.72 -7.09
CA SER A 185 1.24 -14.69 -7.69
C SER A 185 1.45 -16.04 -7.01
N SER A 186 0.96 -16.20 -5.78
CA SER A 186 0.96 -17.52 -5.14
C SER A 186 0.05 -18.51 -5.86
N ASP A 187 -0.88 -18.03 -6.69
CA ASP A 187 -1.79 -18.85 -7.48
C ASP A 187 -1.70 -18.55 -8.98
N ASP A 188 -1.48 -19.64 -9.70
CA ASP A 188 -1.00 -19.78 -11.07
C ASP A 188 -2.02 -19.37 -12.15
N CYS A 189 -2.30 -18.06 -12.28
CA CYS A 189 -3.20 -17.52 -13.31
C CYS A 189 -2.63 -16.33 -14.12
N GLY A 190 -1.32 -16.37 -14.36
CA GLY A 190 -0.71 -15.66 -15.49
C GLY A 190 -0.29 -14.21 -15.25
N THR A 191 0.55 -13.75 -16.17
CA THR A 191 1.26 -12.46 -16.24
C THR A 191 0.35 -11.23 -16.45
N THR A 192 -0.96 -11.33 -16.20
CA THR A 192 -2.01 -10.48 -16.80
C THR A 192 -2.80 -9.62 -15.81
N GLN A 193 -2.24 -9.24 -14.65
CA GLN A 193 -2.96 -8.38 -13.68
C GLN A 193 -2.06 -7.31 -13.04
N HIS A 194 -1.04 -6.80 -13.74
CA HIS A 194 -0.20 -5.71 -13.24
C HIS A 194 -1.01 -4.46 -12.94
N TYR A 195 -1.66 -3.93 -13.96
CA TYR A 195 -2.39 -2.68 -13.89
C TYR A 195 -3.69 -2.80 -13.07
N LEU A 196 -4.38 -3.93 -13.14
CA LEU A 196 -5.58 -4.15 -12.33
C LEU A 196 -5.26 -4.31 -10.83
N LEU A 197 -4.10 -4.86 -10.48
CA LEU A 197 -3.63 -4.86 -9.09
C LEU A 197 -3.29 -3.43 -8.63
N LEU A 198 -2.66 -2.63 -9.49
CA LEU A 198 -2.38 -1.22 -9.19
C LEU A 198 -3.66 -0.38 -9.05
N ASP A 199 -4.68 -0.62 -9.90
CA ASP A 199 -6.02 -0.03 -9.74
C ASP A 199 -6.66 -0.40 -8.40
N GLU A 200 -6.62 -1.69 -8.04
CA GLU A 200 -7.13 -2.13 -6.73
C GLU A 200 -6.39 -1.42 -5.60
N PHE A 201 -5.06 -1.34 -5.67
CA PHE A 201 -4.25 -0.57 -4.71
C PHE A 201 -4.71 0.89 -4.61
N TYR A 202 -4.79 1.63 -5.71
CA TYR A 202 -5.19 3.05 -5.65
C TYR A 202 -6.64 3.25 -5.19
N ARG A 203 -7.54 2.32 -5.49
CA ARG A 203 -8.93 2.41 -5.07
C ARG A 203 -9.17 2.00 -3.63
N THR A 204 -8.45 1.02 -3.07
CA THR A 204 -8.81 0.43 -1.76
C THR A 204 -7.73 0.53 -0.70
N ALA A 205 -6.46 0.79 -1.06
CA ALA A 205 -5.38 0.76 -0.09
C ALA A 205 -5.62 1.71 1.09
N ILE A 206 -5.18 1.24 2.25
CA ILE A 206 -5.09 2.00 3.49
C ILE A 206 -3.61 2.17 3.80
N TRP A 207 -3.12 3.41 3.73
CA TRP A 207 -1.78 3.76 4.17
C TRP A 207 -1.67 3.59 5.68
N LEU A 208 -0.72 2.75 6.12
CA LEU A 208 -0.45 2.49 7.53
C LEU A 208 0.61 3.46 8.06
N ALA A 209 1.71 3.60 7.32
CA ALA A 209 2.82 4.52 7.62
C ALA A 209 3.82 4.54 6.45
N GLY A 210 4.72 5.52 6.43
CA GLY A 210 5.73 5.63 5.37
C GLY A 210 5.53 6.81 4.43
N ARG A 211 6.13 6.68 3.25
CA ARG A 211 5.91 7.53 2.09
C ARG A 211 4.51 7.29 1.51
N THR A 212 3.93 8.31 0.90
CA THR A 212 2.61 8.23 0.26
C THR A 212 2.71 8.16 -1.26
N PRO A 213 1.79 7.48 -1.97
CA PRO A 213 1.83 7.41 -3.43
C PRO A 213 1.79 8.80 -4.09
N ILE A 214 2.73 9.08 -5.00
CA ILE A 214 2.75 10.34 -5.76
C ILE A 214 1.57 10.45 -6.72
N TRP A 215 1.03 9.32 -7.18
CA TRP A 215 -0.15 9.23 -8.04
C TRP A 215 -1.37 9.97 -7.47
N TRP A 216 -1.50 10.05 -6.14
CA TRP A 216 -2.56 10.83 -5.47
C TRP A 216 -2.53 12.33 -5.82
N LEU A 217 -1.42 12.84 -6.32
CA LEU A 217 -1.24 14.24 -6.66
C LEU A 217 -1.35 14.49 -8.16
N VAL A 218 -1.49 13.44 -8.97
CA VAL A 218 -1.61 13.53 -10.43
C VAL A 218 -3.09 13.67 -10.81
N PRO A 219 -3.49 14.77 -11.45
CA PRO A 219 -4.85 14.92 -11.95
C PRO A 219 -5.12 13.97 -13.13
N VAL A 220 -6.38 13.55 -13.29
CA VAL A 220 -6.79 12.62 -14.36
C VAL A 220 -6.41 13.11 -15.76
N TYR A 221 -6.45 14.43 -16.01
CA TYR A 221 -6.06 15.01 -17.31
C TYR A 221 -4.54 15.05 -17.55
N GLU A 222 -3.72 14.83 -16.52
CA GLU A 222 -2.26 14.71 -16.61
C GLU A 222 -1.80 13.24 -16.61
N GLU A 223 -2.71 12.29 -16.48
CA GLU A 223 -2.39 10.87 -16.38
C GLU A 223 -1.60 10.36 -17.61
N SER A 224 -1.90 10.87 -18.81
CA SER A 224 -1.15 10.56 -20.04
C SER A 224 0.25 11.17 -20.08
N ARG A 225 0.49 12.23 -19.29
CA ARG A 225 1.79 12.90 -19.10
C ARG A 225 2.40 12.59 -17.73
N TYR A 226 2.02 11.47 -17.11
CA TYR A 226 2.40 11.13 -15.74
C TYR A 226 3.87 11.34 -15.42
N ALA A 227 4.76 10.79 -16.25
CA ALA A 227 6.21 10.88 -16.03
C ALA A 227 6.73 12.32 -16.05
N GLU A 228 6.21 13.18 -16.93
CA GLU A 228 6.58 14.59 -16.98
C GLU A 228 6.06 15.34 -15.75
N PHE A 229 4.81 15.05 -15.36
CA PHE A 229 4.16 15.70 -14.22
C PHE A 229 4.86 15.35 -12.90
N THR A 230 5.08 14.07 -12.62
CA THR A 230 5.78 13.61 -11.40
C THR A 230 7.23 14.08 -11.37
N HIS A 231 7.93 14.03 -12.51
CA HIS A 231 9.28 14.57 -12.61
C HIS A 231 9.31 16.07 -12.28
N THR A 232 8.35 16.84 -12.77
CA THR A 232 8.28 18.29 -12.50
C THR A 232 8.01 18.58 -11.03
N LEU A 233 7.10 17.84 -10.40
CA LEU A 233 6.80 17.97 -8.97
C LEU A 233 8.04 17.76 -8.10
N VAL A 234 8.84 16.76 -8.44
CA VAL A 234 10.06 16.39 -7.70
C VAL A 234 11.22 17.33 -8.01
N SER A 235 11.56 17.54 -9.29
CA SER A 235 12.72 18.32 -9.73
C SER A 235 12.62 19.80 -9.33
N LYS A 236 11.42 20.39 -9.42
CA LYS A 236 11.16 21.77 -8.97
C LYS A 236 10.93 21.86 -7.45
N ARG A 237 11.10 20.76 -6.70
CA ARG A 237 10.96 20.68 -5.24
C ARG A 237 9.59 21.16 -4.74
N PHE A 238 8.53 20.85 -5.48
CA PHE A 238 7.17 21.01 -4.95
C PHE A 238 6.86 19.94 -3.92
N ILE A 239 7.47 18.75 -4.08
CA ILE A 239 7.38 17.63 -3.16
C ILE A 239 8.79 17.06 -2.95
N ARG A 240 9.02 16.46 -1.78
CA ARG A 240 10.30 15.80 -1.47
C ARG A 240 10.25 14.32 -1.86
N THR A 241 11.35 13.82 -2.42
CA THR A 241 11.50 12.41 -2.82
C THR A 241 11.38 11.43 -1.66
N ASP A 242 11.77 11.84 -0.45
CA ASP A 242 11.71 11.05 0.77
C ASP A 242 10.31 11.01 1.40
N GLU A 243 9.34 11.76 0.86
CA GLU A 243 7.94 11.73 1.29
C GLU A 243 7.01 10.95 0.36
N THR A 244 7.47 10.63 -0.86
CA THR A 244 6.63 10.02 -1.90
C THR A 244 7.10 8.65 -2.35
N LEU A 245 6.15 7.86 -2.82
CA LEU A 245 6.34 6.55 -3.44
C LEU A 245 5.78 6.58 -4.86
N ASP A 246 6.52 6.10 -5.84
CA ASP A 246 6.03 5.96 -7.22
C ASP A 246 5.76 4.48 -7.51
N LEU A 247 4.51 4.16 -7.82
CA LEU A 247 4.06 2.82 -8.22
C LEU A 247 3.51 2.83 -9.66
N GLY A 248 3.61 3.95 -10.37
CA GLY A 248 3.18 4.11 -11.75
C GLY A 248 1.78 4.70 -11.88
N HIS A 249 1.21 4.54 -13.08
CA HIS A 249 -0.03 5.19 -13.49
C HIS A 249 -0.99 4.23 -14.18
N LEU A 250 -2.23 4.66 -14.37
CA LEU A 250 -3.32 3.90 -14.97
C LEU A 250 -3.84 4.51 -16.28
N ALA A 251 -3.08 5.42 -16.90
CA ALA A 251 -3.41 6.03 -18.20
C ALA A 251 -3.86 5.03 -19.28
N HIS A 252 -3.25 3.85 -19.29
CA HIS A 252 -3.58 2.78 -20.21
C HIS A 252 -3.52 1.43 -19.49
N ILE A 253 -4.62 0.67 -19.54
CA ILE A 253 -4.68 -0.71 -19.08
C ILE A 253 -4.74 -1.60 -20.33
N PRO A 254 -3.74 -2.47 -20.56
CA PRO A 254 -3.74 -3.37 -21.71
C PRO A 254 -4.99 -4.26 -21.73
N PRO A 255 -5.68 -4.44 -22.88
CA PRO A 255 -6.90 -5.26 -22.94
C PRO A 255 -6.74 -6.70 -22.46
N GLY A 256 -5.53 -7.27 -22.58
CA GLY A 256 -5.21 -8.61 -22.09
C GLY A 256 -5.37 -8.76 -20.57
N GLU A 257 -5.27 -7.66 -19.81
CA GLU A 257 -5.47 -7.71 -18.36
C GLU A 257 -6.90 -8.04 -17.96
N PHE A 258 -7.89 -7.51 -18.70
CA PHE A 258 -9.29 -7.76 -18.40
C PHE A 258 -9.68 -9.23 -18.57
N ILE A 259 -9.08 -9.94 -19.52
CA ILE A 259 -9.31 -11.37 -19.73
C ILE A 259 -8.73 -12.17 -18.56
N GLY A 260 -7.48 -11.89 -18.19
CA GLY A 260 -6.82 -12.54 -17.06
C GLY A 260 -7.56 -12.33 -15.74
N ALA A 261 -7.98 -11.09 -15.47
CA ALA A 261 -8.78 -10.78 -14.29
C ALA A 261 -10.16 -11.44 -14.31
N GLY A 262 -10.83 -11.47 -15.48
CA GLY A 262 -12.11 -12.15 -15.63
C GLY A 262 -12.04 -13.63 -15.27
N LEU A 263 -11.06 -14.36 -15.82
CA LEU A 263 -10.83 -15.78 -15.53
C LEU A 263 -10.55 -16.02 -14.05
N TRP A 264 -9.72 -15.17 -13.44
CA TRP A 264 -9.40 -15.26 -12.02
C TRP A 264 -10.62 -15.06 -11.12
N GLN A 265 -11.46 -14.06 -11.40
CA GLN A 265 -12.69 -13.86 -10.63
C GLN A 265 -13.70 -14.99 -10.83
N LEU A 266 -13.74 -15.65 -11.99
CA LEU A 266 -14.56 -16.85 -12.16
C LEU A 266 -14.09 -17.99 -11.25
N PHE A 267 -12.78 -18.18 -11.09
CA PHE A 267 -12.22 -19.18 -10.18
C PHE A 267 -12.50 -18.82 -8.71
N LYS A 268 -12.16 -17.59 -8.27
CA LYS A 268 -12.42 -17.12 -6.90
C LYS A 268 -13.91 -17.02 -6.57
N GLY A 269 -14.77 -16.93 -7.58
CA GLY A 269 -16.22 -16.93 -7.45
C GLY A 269 -16.79 -18.19 -6.81
N ILE A 270 -16.05 -19.31 -6.84
CA ILE A 270 -16.43 -20.55 -6.15
C ILE A 270 -16.46 -20.34 -4.63
N GLU A 271 -15.47 -19.63 -4.09
CA GLU A 271 -15.33 -19.37 -2.65
C GLU A 271 -16.05 -18.07 -2.23
N SER A 272 -15.99 -17.05 -3.08
CA SER A 272 -16.51 -15.71 -2.78
C SER A 272 -17.33 -15.13 -3.94
N PRO A 273 -18.55 -15.63 -4.17
CA PRO A 273 -19.34 -15.28 -5.35
C PRO A 273 -19.70 -13.79 -5.40
N TYR A 274 -20.09 -13.20 -4.27
CA TYR A 274 -20.48 -11.78 -4.23
C TYR A 274 -19.31 -10.82 -4.49
N LYS A 275 -18.14 -11.07 -3.88
CA LYS A 275 -16.93 -10.26 -4.13
C LYS A 275 -16.52 -10.37 -5.61
N SER A 276 -16.60 -11.57 -6.16
CA SER A 276 -16.21 -11.85 -7.54
C SER A 276 -17.14 -11.19 -8.56
N VAL A 277 -18.46 -11.23 -8.34
CA VAL A 277 -19.43 -10.53 -9.21
C VAL A 277 -19.17 -9.02 -9.22
N LEU A 278 -18.93 -8.40 -8.06
CA LEU A 278 -18.61 -6.96 -7.99
C LEU A 278 -17.32 -6.62 -8.76
N LYS A 279 -16.27 -7.44 -8.61
CA LYS A 279 -15.01 -7.26 -9.34
C LYS A 279 -15.17 -7.47 -10.86
N LEU A 280 -15.99 -8.43 -11.28
CA LEU A 280 -16.31 -8.67 -12.69
C LEU A 280 -17.08 -7.49 -13.31
N LEU A 281 -18.11 -6.97 -12.62
CA LEU A 281 -18.87 -5.80 -13.08
C LEU A 281 -17.97 -4.56 -13.22
N LEU A 282 -17.03 -4.36 -12.30
CA LEU A 282 -16.06 -3.28 -12.41
C LEU A 282 -15.15 -3.47 -13.63
N THR A 283 -14.65 -4.68 -13.83
CA THR A 283 -13.79 -5.03 -14.98
C THR A 283 -14.54 -4.81 -16.31
N GLU A 284 -15.83 -5.15 -16.36
CA GLU A 284 -16.70 -4.91 -17.51
C GLU A 284 -16.82 -3.41 -17.82
N VAL A 285 -17.08 -2.58 -16.80
CA VAL A 285 -17.16 -1.11 -16.96
C VAL A 285 -15.85 -0.54 -17.48
N TYR A 286 -14.71 -1.01 -16.97
CA TYR A 286 -13.40 -0.60 -17.47
C TYR A 286 -13.21 -0.96 -18.93
N ALA A 287 -13.47 -2.22 -19.30
CA ALA A 287 -13.34 -2.70 -20.68
C ALA A 287 -14.29 -1.99 -21.66
N ALA A 288 -15.51 -1.63 -21.21
CA ALA A 288 -16.46 -0.88 -22.02
C ALA A 288 -15.99 0.56 -22.26
N ASN A 289 -15.43 1.21 -21.23
CA ASN A 289 -14.93 2.59 -21.33
C ASN A 289 -13.60 2.71 -22.08
N THR A 290 -12.79 1.64 -22.15
CA THR A 290 -11.62 1.63 -23.04
C THR A 290 -12.02 1.64 -24.52
N ARG A 291 -13.21 1.10 -24.86
CA ARG A 291 -13.71 1.04 -26.25
C ARG A 291 -14.30 2.36 -26.74
N THR A 292 -14.85 3.20 -25.86
CA THR A 292 -15.44 4.50 -26.23
C THR A 292 -14.44 5.60 -26.54
N CYS A 293 -13.14 5.39 -26.33
CA CYS A 293 -12.09 6.29 -26.83
C CYS A 293 -11.47 5.83 -28.17
N ALA A 294 -11.92 4.69 -28.73
CA ALA A 294 -11.36 4.09 -29.94
C ALA A 294 -12.33 4.04 -31.14
N ALA A 295 -13.45 4.78 -31.08
CA ALA A 295 -14.42 4.90 -32.17
C ALA A 295 -14.74 6.37 -32.47
#